data_AF-A0A846Q115-F1
#
_entry.id   AF-A0A846Q115-F1
#
_cell.length_a   1.000
_cell.length_b   1.000
_cell.length_c   1.000
_cell.angle_alpha   90.00
_cell.angle_beta   90.00
_cell.angle_gamma   90.00
#
_symmetry.space_group_name_H-M   'P 1'
#
loop_
_entity.id
_entity.type
_entity.pdbx_description
1 polymer ?
#
loop_
_entity_poly.entity_id
_entity_poly.type
_entity_poly.pdbx_seq_one_letter_code
_entity_poly.pdbx_strand_id
1 'polypeptide(L)'
;MVIREYEGRTEKDAIKKASEDLGVNIEQLKVVVLSEKAKFFSFGNMVKIRVYLEEVEEDLSTKAQKFLTELFGIIGTDISTRAIEEDEKIYI
;
A
#
# COMPACT_ATOMS: atom_id res chain seq x y z
N MET A 1 -5.97 -8.12 -4.27
CA MET A 1 -5.57 -7.45 -5.53
C MET A 1 -6.70 -6.56 -6.05
N VAL A 2 -6.69 -5.27 -5.72
CA VAL A 2 -7.59 -4.28 -6.30
C VAL A 2 -6.82 -3.54 -7.40
N ILE A 3 -7.30 -3.64 -8.64
CA ILE A 3 -6.73 -2.94 -9.79
C ILE A 3 -7.63 -1.75 -10.07
N ARG A 4 -7.11 -0.54 -9.93
CA ARG A 4 -7.81 0.69 -10.34
C ARG A 4 -6.97 1.50 -11.31
N GLU A 5 -7.63 2.07 -12.30
CA GLU A 5 -7.02 2.91 -13.33
C GLU A 5 -7.40 4.38 -13.08
N TYR A 6 -6.42 5.26 -13.10
CA TYR A 6 -6.62 6.69 -12.85
C TYR A 6 -6.01 7.53 -13.97
N GLU A 7 -6.66 8.64 -14.28
CA GLU A 7 -6.25 9.60 -15.30
C GLU A 7 -5.90 10.96 -14.68
N GLY A 8 -4.74 11.50 -15.05
CA GLY A 8 -4.25 12.79 -14.58
C GLY A 8 -3.64 13.63 -15.69
N ARG A 9 -3.53 14.94 -15.48
CA ARG A 9 -2.80 15.83 -16.41
C ARG A 9 -1.29 15.54 -16.41
N THR A 10 -0.80 15.00 -15.31
CA THR A 10 0.57 14.52 -15.12
C THR A 10 0.52 13.20 -14.35
N GLU A 11 1.61 12.45 -14.36
CA GLU A 11 1.74 11.24 -13.53
C GLU A 11 1.50 11.54 -12.04
N LYS A 12 2.10 12.60 -11.51
CA LYS A 12 1.92 13.03 -10.12
C LYS A 12 0.47 13.37 -9.78
N ASP A 13 -0.26 13.99 -10.72
CA ASP A 13 -1.68 14.30 -10.56
C ASP A 13 -2.53 13.01 -10.52
N ALA A 14 -2.23 12.04 -11.37
CA ALA A 14 -2.90 10.75 -11.38
C ALA A 14 -2.63 9.95 -10.09
N ILE A 15 -1.38 9.95 -9.61
CA ILE A 15 -0.98 9.27 -8.37
C ILE A 15 -1.67 9.91 -7.16
N LYS A 16 -1.74 11.24 -7.13
CA LYS A 16 -2.42 11.97 -6.05
C LYS A 16 -3.91 11.62 -5.99
N LYS A 17 -4.61 11.58 -7.14
CA LYS A 17 -6.01 11.14 -7.21
C LYS A 17 -6.18 9.70 -6.74
N ALA A 18 -5.26 8.82 -7.11
CA ALA A 18 -5.30 7.42 -6.66
C ALA A 18 -5.10 7.29 -5.16
N SER A 19 -4.17 8.04 -4.57
CA SER A 19 -3.92 8.07 -3.12
C SER A 19 -5.12 8.63 -2.34
N GLU A 20 -5.74 9.71 -2.84
CA GLU A 20 -6.94 10.30 -2.22
C GLU A 20 -8.15 9.36 -2.30
N ASP A 21 -8.36 8.68 -3.43
CA ASP A 21 -9.49 7.76 -3.63
C ASP A 21 -9.33 6.43 -2.88
N LEU A 22 -8.08 5.96 -2.71
CA LEU A 22 -7.77 4.74 -1.98
C LEU A 22 -7.53 4.97 -0.47
N GLY A 23 -7.37 6.22 -0.04
CA GLY A 23 -7.10 6.57 1.35
C GLY A 23 -5.77 6.03 1.88
N VAL A 24 -4.82 5.74 1.00
CA VAL A 24 -3.51 5.17 1.35
C VAL A 24 -2.38 6.13 1.02
N ASN A 25 -1.26 6.00 1.71
CA ASN A 25 -0.08 6.81 1.43
C ASN A 25 0.52 6.46 0.08
N ILE A 26 1.07 7.46 -0.60
CA ILE A 26 1.69 7.33 -1.94
C ILE A 26 2.79 6.24 -1.96
N GLU A 27 3.48 6.05 -0.84
CA GLU A 27 4.54 5.05 -0.67
C GLU A 27 4.04 3.60 -0.68
N GLN A 28 2.75 3.38 -0.39
CA GLN A 28 2.10 2.07 -0.40
C GLN A 28 1.47 1.73 -1.76
N LEU A 29 1.60 2.64 -2.74
CA LEU A 29 1.03 2.49 -4.07
C LEU A 29 2.10 2.08 -5.07
N LYS A 30 1.95 0.89 -5.66
CA LYS A 30 2.75 0.50 -6.81
C LYS A 30 2.05 0.93 -8.08
N VAL A 31 2.66 1.86 -8.81
CA VAL A 31 2.04 2.53 -9.96
C VAL A 31 2.72 2.08 -11.25
N VAL A 32 1.94 1.66 -12.24
CA VAL A 32 2.40 1.38 -13.60
C VAL A 32 1.79 2.42 -14.55
N VAL A 33 2.64 3.21 -15.19
CA VAL A 33 2.22 4.20 -16.19
C VAL A 33 1.94 3.47 -17.50
N LEU A 34 0.70 3.54 -17.98
CA LEU A 34 0.26 2.84 -19.21
C LEU A 34 0.48 3.68 -20.47
N SER A 35 0.77 4.98 -20.35
CA SER A 35 0.99 5.86 -21.48
C SER A 35 2.09 6.89 -21.22
N GLU A 36 3.29 6.64 -21.75
CA GLU A 36 4.26 7.70 -22.06
C GLU A 36 4.17 7.99 -23.56
N LYS A 37 3.43 9.02 -23.96
CA LYS A 37 3.66 9.64 -25.27
C LYS A 37 4.22 11.03 -25.07
N ALA A 38 5.53 11.06 -24.87
CA ALA A 38 6.31 12.26 -25.10
C ALA A 38 6.24 12.62 -26.59
N LYS A 39 5.39 13.59 -26.94
CA LYS A 39 5.58 14.42 -28.13
C LYS A 39 5.43 15.87 -27.72
N PHE A 40 6.51 16.60 -27.97
CA PHE A 40 6.94 17.89 -27.44
C PHE A 40 6.02 19.11 -27.74
N PHE A 41 4.74 18.95 -28.11
CA PHE A 41 3.86 20.09 -28.38
C PHE A 41 2.37 19.72 -28.26
N SER A 42 1.59 20.70 -27.78
CA SER A 42 0.12 20.81 -27.74
C SER A 42 -0.64 20.15 -26.57
N PHE A 43 -1.10 21.02 -25.66
CA PHE A 43 -2.44 21.03 -25.05
C PHE A 43 -3.22 19.70 -25.07
N GLY A 44 -3.19 18.96 -23.95
CA GLY A 44 -4.31 18.06 -23.60
C GLY A 44 -4.04 16.55 -23.55
N ASN A 45 -2.81 16.08 -23.37
CA ASN A 45 -2.58 14.66 -23.14
C ASN A 45 -2.80 14.30 -21.65
N MET A 46 -3.78 13.44 -21.37
CA MET A 46 -3.99 12.84 -20.05
C MET A 46 -3.14 11.57 -19.92
N VAL A 47 -2.49 11.42 -18.76
CA VAL A 47 -1.67 10.27 -18.37
C VAL A 47 -2.55 9.25 -17.67
N LYS A 48 -2.55 8.01 -18.18
CA LYS A 48 -3.19 6.85 -17.55
C LYS A 48 -2.21 6.09 -16.66
N ILE A 49 -2.57 5.92 -15.40
CA ILE A 49 -1.85 5.05 -14.47
C ILE A 49 -2.73 3.89 -14.04
N ARG A 50 -2.11 2.72 -13.83
CA ARG A 50 -2.73 1.57 -13.17
C ARG A 50 -2.06 1.41 -11.83
N VAL A 51 -2.88 1.37 -10.78
CA VAL A 51 -2.41 1.33 -9.40
C VAL A 51 -2.68 -0.05 -8.83
N TYR A 52 -1.63 -0.63 -8.26
CA TYR A 52 -1.65 -1.85 -7.50
C TYR A 52 -1.46 -1.46 -6.04
N LEU A 53 -2.45 -1.78 -5.21
CA LEU A 53 -2.21 -1.90 -3.78
C LEU A 53 -1.38 -3.17 -3.61
N GLU A 54 -0.07 -3.00 -3.40
CA GLU A 54 0.66 -4.01 -2.65
C GLU A 54 0.09 -3.91 -1.24
N GLU A 55 -0.70 -4.92 -0.84
CA GLU A 55 -0.72 -5.26 0.56
C GLU A 55 0.74 -5.46 0.89
N VAL A 56 1.34 -4.49 1.60
CA VAL A 56 2.64 -4.70 2.22
C VAL A 56 2.45 -6.02 2.94
N GLU A 57 3.13 -7.06 2.48
CA GLU A 57 3.23 -8.33 3.17
C GLU A 57 4.01 -8.03 4.45
N GLU A 58 3.37 -7.31 5.37
CA GLU A 58 3.69 -7.39 6.77
C GLU A 58 3.51 -8.87 7.09
N ASP A 59 4.65 -9.51 7.28
CA ASP A 59 4.79 -10.88 7.73
C ASP A 59 3.71 -11.18 8.78
N LEU A 60 2.98 -12.27 8.58
CA LEU A 60 1.86 -12.67 9.41
C LEU A 60 2.26 -12.73 10.89
N SER A 61 3.54 -13.06 11.15
CA SER A 61 4.15 -13.07 12.48
C SER A 61 4.17 -11.67 13.12
N THR A 62 4.53 -10.65 12.35
CA THR A 62 4.57 -9.25 12.79
C THR A 62 3.16 -8.72 13.07
N LYS A 63 2.18 -9.06 12.22
CA LYS A 63 0.77 -8.69 12.45
C LYS A 63 0.21 -9.30 13.73
N ALA A 64 0.47 -10.59 13.95
CA ALA A 64 -0.01 -11.29 15.14
C ALA A 64 0.64 -10.75 16.42
N GLN A 65 1.94 -10.44 16.36
CA GLN A 65 2.66 -9.82 17.48
C GLN A 65 2.08 -8.44 17.84
N LYS A 66 1.85 -7.58 16.85
CA LYS A 66 1.24 -6.25 17.05
C LYS A 66 -0.16 -6.36 17.64
N PHE A 67 -0.99 -7.25 17.08
CA PHE A 67 -2.35 -7.47 17.57
C PHE A 67 -2.39 -7.87 19.04
N LEU A 68 -1.53 -8.81 19.46
CA LEU A 68 -1.46 -9.25 20.85
C LEU A 68 -0.98 -8.12 21.76
N THR A 69 0.07 -7.40 21.39
CA THR A 69 0.56 -6.27 22.19
C THR A 69 -0.53 -5.21 22.40
N GLU A 70 -1.29 -4.87 21.35
CA GLU A 70 -2.42 -3.93 21.46
C GLU A 70 -3.56 -4.48 22.34
N LEU A 71 -3.91 -5.76 22.18
CA LEU A 71 -4.95 -6.42 22.98
C LEU A 71 -4.63 -6.40 24.48
N PHE A 72 -3.38 -6.74 24.84
CA PHE A 72 -2.95 -6.73 26.25
C PHE A 72 -2.78 -5.29 26.78
N GLY A 73 -2.43 -4.35 25.91
CA GLY A 73 -2.45 -2.92 26.23
C GLY A 73 -3.83 -2.41 26.66
N ILE A 74 -4.92 -2.91 26.06
CA ILE A 74 -6.30 -2.53 26.44
C ILE A 74 -6.62 -2.92 27.88
N ILE A 75 -6.11 -4.05 28.35
CA ILE A 75 -6.30 -4.51 29.74
C ILE A 75 -5.19 -3.98 30.69
N GLY A 76 -4.38 -3.02 30.24
CA GLY A 76 -3.34 -2.38 31.05
C GLY A 76 -2.16 -3.27 31.39
N THR A 77 -1.89 -4.28 30.56
CA THR A 77 -0.77 -5.21 30.73
C THR A 77 0.27 -4.99 29.65
N ASP A 78 1.46 -4.57 30.04
CA ASP A 78 2.62 -4.50 29.15
C ASP A 78 3.23 -5.90 28.99
N ILE A 79 3.20 -6.42 27.76
CA ILE A 79 3.84 -7.69 27.41
C ILE A 79 4.92 -7.48 26.36
N SER A 80 5.98 -8.28 26.45
CA SER A 80 6.96 -8.42 25.37
C SER A 80 6.74 -9.77 24.71
N THR A 81 6.27 -9.73 23.47
CA THR A 81 6.05 -10.90 22.62
C THR A 81 7.22 -11.06 21.66
N ARG A 82 7.52 -12.29 21.24
CA ARG A 82 8.52 -12.55 20.19
C ARG A 82 7.97 -13.64 19.28
N ALA A 83 7.76 -13.31 18.01
CA ALA A 83 7.33 -14.30 17.05
C ALA A 83 8.52 -15.16 16.56
N ILE A 84 8.29 -16.47 16.45
CA ILE A 84 9.19 -17.44 15.80
C ILE A 84 8.35 -18.19 14.77
N GLU A 85 8.83 -18.23 13.53
CA GLU A 85 8.22 -19.01 12.45
C GLU A 85 9.01 -20.28 12.21
N GLU A 86 8.39 -21.44 12.41
CA GLU A 86 8.94 -22.77 12.13
C GLU A 86 7.86 -23.65 11.48
N ASP A 87 8.21 -24.38 10.42
CA ASP A 87 7.35 -25.38 9.77
C ASP A 87 5.90 -24.91 9.50
N GLU A 88 5.75 -23.73 8.90
CA GLU A 88 4.45 -23.09 8.59
C GLU A 88 3.59 -22.74 9.83
N LYS A 89 4.20 -22.73 11.02
CA LYS A 89 3.55 -22.33 12.28
C LYS A 89 4.22 -21.08 12.85
N ILE A 90 3.39 -20.22 13.44
CA ILE A 90 3.82 -19.03 14.14
C ILE A 90 3.64 -19.27 15.64
N TYR A 91 4.74 -19.17 16.37
CA TYR A 91 4.79 -19.20 17.83
C TYR A 91 5.00 -17.77 18.33
N ILE A 92 4.26 -17.35 19.35
CA ILE A 92 4.32 -15.99 19.93
C ILE A 92 4.50 -16.07 21.44
#